data_AF-A0A9E7B5U5-F1
#
_entry.id   AF-A0A9E7B5U5-F1
#
_cell.length_a   1.000
_cell.length_b   1.000
_cell.length_c   1.000
_cell.angle_alpha   90.00
_cell.angle_beta   90.00
_cell.angle_gamma   90.00
#
_symmetry.space_group_name_H-M   'P 1'
#
loop_
_entity.id
_entity.type
_entity.pdbx_description
1 polymer ?
#
loop_
_entity_poly.entity_id
_entity_poly.type
_entity_poly.pdbx_seq_one_letter_code
_entity_poly.pdbx_strand_id
1 'polypeptide(L)' 'MGQRINVPVNSSQIDLKNQKSGIYFVEVKTNKETYRGRIVKTD' A
#
# COMPACT_ATOMS: atom_id res chain seq x y z
N MET A 1 -3.08 -14.34 4.70
CA MET A 1 -2.94 -13.26 5.69
C MET A 1 -2.35 -12.05 4.97
N GLY A 2 -3.06 -10.92 4.90
CA GLY A 2 -2.62 -9.74 4.13
C GLY A 2 -1.87 -8.72 5.00
N GLN A 3 -0.88 -8.05 4.43
CA GLN A 3 -0.06 -7.06 5.14
C GLN A 3 -0.56 -5.64 4.84
N ARG A 4 -0.71 -4.82 5.88
CA ARG A 4 -1.08 -3.40 5.77
C ARG A 4 0.18 -2.55 5.69
N ILE A 5 0.26 -1.70 4.66
CA ILE A 5 1.34 -0.73 4.50
C ILE A 5 0.74 0.67 4.69
N ASN A 6 1.31 1.43 5.62
CA ASN A 6 0.94 2.82 5.84
C ASN A 6 1.73 3.69 4.87
N VAL A 7 1.07 4.28 3.88
CA VAL A 7 1.71 5.10 2.85
C VAL A 7 1.42 6.57 3.15
N PRO A 8 2.45 7.42 3.35
CA PRO A 8 2.22 8.84 3.56
C PRO A 8 1.53 9.45 2.34
N VAL A 9 0.62 10.39 2.59
CA VAL A 9 -0.30 10.99 1.61
C VAL A 9 0.41 11.65 0.43
N ASN A 10 1.66 12.08 0.63
CA ASN A 10 2.48 12.74 -0.38
C ASN A 10 3.50 11.80 -1.05
N SER A 11 3.44 10.50 -0.77
CA SER A 11 4.33 9.51 -1.39
C SER A 11 3.70 9.00 -2.67
N SER A 12 4.21 9.45 -3.81
CA SER A 12 3.81 8.95 -5.14
C SER A 12 4.31 7.53 -5.41
N GLN A 13 5.17 6.98 -4.55
CA GLN A 13 5.77 5.66 -4.68
C GLN A 13 5.63 4.85 -3.38
N ILE A 14 5.43 3.55 -3.54
CA ILE A 14 5.38 2.55 -2.47
C ILE A 14 6.52 1.57 -2.76
N ASP A 15 7.56 1.57 -1.93
CA ASP A 15 8.67 0.63 -2.10
C ASP A 15 8.30 -0.73 -1.50
N LEU A 16 8.13 -1.72 -2.38
CA LEU A 16 7.88 -3.12 -2.03
C LEU A 16 9.11 -4.01 -2.26
N LYS A 17 10.30 -3.45 -2.49
CA LYS A 17 11.49 -4.18 -2.94
C LYS A 17 11.89 -5.27 -1.94
N ASN A 18 11.85 -4.96 -0.65
CA ASN A 18 12.20 -5.89 0.43
C ASN A 18 10.99 -6.66 1.01
N GLN A 19 9.80 -6.50 0.43
CA GLN A 19 8.59 -7.18 0.90
C GLN A 19 8.43 -8.54 0.21
N LYS A 20 7.95 -9.55 0.93
CA LYS A 20 7.74 -10.90 0.39
C LYS A 20 6.63 -10.90 -0.67
N SER A 21 6.54 -11.94 -1.48
CA SER A 21 5.36 -12.14 -2.33
C SER A 21 4.09 -12.29 -1.49
N GLY A 22 3.01 -11.64 -1.92
CA GLY A 22 1.79 -11.54 -1.12
C GLY A 22 0.83 -10.44 -1.55
N ILE A 23 -0.28 -10.33 -0.81
CA ILE A 23 -1.32 -9.31 -1.01
C ILE A 23 -1.12 -8.17 -0.02
N TYR A 24 -1.01 -6.97 -0.55
CA TYR A 24 -0.81 -5.73 0.17
C TYR A 24 -2.02 -4.83 0.01
N PHE A 25 -2.52 -4.32 1.14
CA PHE A 25 -3.60 -3.34 1.16
C PHE A 25 -3.00 -1.98 1.47
N VAL A 26 -3.27 -1.03 0.58
CA VAL A 26 -2.81 0.35 0.67
C VAL A 26 -4.01 1.21 1.03
N GLU A 27 -3.83 2.06 2.04
CA GLU A 27 -4.82 3.08 2.42
C GLU A 27 -4.13 4.45 2.41
N VAL A 28 -4.67 5.38 1.63
CA VAL A 28 -4.21 6.77 1.55
C VAL A 28 -5.31 7.66 2.12
N LYS A 29 -5.04 8.33 3.24
CA LYS A 29 -5.99 9.22 3.91
C LYS A 29 -5.65 10.67 3.62
N THR A 30 -6.52 11.37 2.90
CA THR A 30 -6.45 12.82 2.79
C THR A 30 -7.35 13.48 3.86
N ASN A 31 -7.26 14.80 4.02
CA ASN A 31 -8.14 15.53 4.95
C ASN A 31 -9.63 15.46 4.57
N LYS A 32 -9.98 15.06 3.34
CA LYS A 32 -11.35 15.04 2.83
C LYS A 32 -11.85 13.64 2.52
N GLU A 33 -10.96 12.74 2.09
CA GLU A 33 -11.34 11.43 1.54
C GLU A 33 -10.29 10.36 1.84
N THR A 34 -10.74 9.11 1.89
CA THR A 34 -9.88 7.93 2.03
C THR A 34 -9.91 7.12 0.75
N TYR A 35 -8.73 6.89 0.18
CA TYR A 35 -8.53 6.07 -1.01
C TYR A 35 -7.92 4.73 -0.60
N ARG A 36 -8.40 3.63 -1.20
CA ARG A 36 -7.96 2.27 -0.90
C ARG A 36 -7.56 1.54 -2.17
N GLY A 37 -6.45 0.81 -2.11
CA GLY A 37 -5.93 0.02 -3.22
C GLY A 37 -5.44 -1.35 -2.76
N ARG A 38 -5.47 -2.32 -3.67
CA ARG A 38 -4.91 -3.66 -3.47
C ARG A 38 -3.75 -3.87 -4.43
N ILE A 39 -2.59 -4.21 -3.91
CA ILE A 39 -1.41 -4.60 -4.69
C ILE A 39 -1.15 -6.08 -4.47
N VAL A 40 -0.96 -6.83 -5.56
CA VAL A 40 -0.55 -8.23 -5.50
C VAL A 40 0.89 -8.29 -5.99
N LYS A 41 1.82 -8.65 -5.09
CA LYS A 41 3.22 -8.92 -5.47
C LYS A 41 3.38 -10.41 -5.68
N THR A 42 3.79 -10.76 -6.89
CA THR A 42 4.23 -12.11 -7.27
C THR A 42 5.72 -12.04 -7.60
N ASP A 43 6.47 -13.11 -7.29
CA ASP A 43 7.86 -13.28 -7.72
C ASP A 43 7.94 -13.46 -9.25
#